data_AF-A0A6C2DV41-F1
#
_entry.id   AF-A0A6C2DV41-F1
#
_cell.length_a   1.000
_cell.length_b   1.000
_cell.length_c   1.000
_cell.angle_alpha   90.00
_cell.angle_beta   90.00
_cell.angle_gamma   90.00
#
_symmetry.space_group_name_H-M   'P 1'
#
loop_
_entity.id
_entity.type
_entity.pdbx_description
1 polymer ?
#
loop_
_entity_poly.entity_id
_entity_poly.type
_entity_poly.pdbx_seq_one_letter_code
_entity_poly.pdbx_strand_id
1 'polypeptide(L)'
;MTISDKAMGLIASKLGDCYSLISPDLATQLQAEPNRPFQYRAAVPEWQGVIKGTCRASLLCQALEVDGIIAKSSIKGDNKTTTTGIHEVSLFWSRKEDAKFTEQKLGTQALVFFPEGVQADVLPKLKIKAERLAEAQSDPRKVAQLYIERHEKRLQQRQEELGDRANITQVIEPELALELGLSQQENTTANEIDREPLNSPNEEYQDWLYDILKTDLIEGGHCQILEMEDIAKRLREFLQSEWQEVATGGVYVPSGIAQPHNQLQEGEVSFTGLPNGAEVAIYRSPVANAANFDVFTNNLTVLRELDPEAYRQRGVCYLNPHDAKRLVIDFDGDRVGIIPSQLSPEQQASSQKIIEQYPTLIQEIIDKNLPENKPIQVEKEKKIPRDTANGFATLAFIISYWT
;
A
#
# COMPACT_ATOMS: atom_id res chain seq x y z
N MET A 1 8.13 17.96 30.54
CA MET A 1 8.49 18.71 29.32
C MET A 1 7.22 19.31 28.74
N THR A 2 7.23 20.58 28.34
CA THR A 2 6.09 21.22 27.67
C THR A 2 6.42 21.32 26.18
N ILE A 3 5.64 20.66 25.32
CA ILE A 3 5.84 20.71 23.86
C ILE A 3 5.46 22.11 23.39
N SER A 4 6.30 22.75 22.58
CA SER A 4 6.02 24.09 22.03
C SER A 4 4.85 24.05 21.03
N ASP A 5 4.15 25.16 20.85
CA ASP A 5 3.06 25.26 19.88
C ASP A 5 3.53 24.98 18.44
N LYS A 6 4.78 25.38 18.12
CA LYS A 6 5.42 25.09 16.83
C LYS A 6 5.63 23.58 16.64
N ALA A 7 6.13 22.88 17.65
CA ALA A 7 6.29 21.44 17.62
C ALA A 7 4.93 20.72 17.54
N MET A 8 3.91 21.19 18.27
CA MET A 8 2.54 20.67 18.16
C MET A 8 1.95 20.86 16.75
N GLY A 9 2.20 22.00 16.11
CA GLY A 9 1.80 22.25 14.72
C GLY A 9 2.45 21.27 13.73
N LEU A 10 3.73 20.95 13.90
CA LEU A 10 4.45 19.97 13.09
C LEU A 10 3.98 18.53 13.33
N ILE A 11 3.72 18.17 14.59
CA ILE A 11 3.12 16.87 14.93
C ILE A 11 1.75 16.75 14.24
N ALA A 12 0.94 17.80 14.35
CA ALA A 12 -0.38 17.83 13.74
C ALA A 12 -0.32 17.78 12.21
N SER A 13 0.68 18.36 11.54
CA SER A 13 0.77 18.27 10.07
C SER A 13 1.15 16.87 9.56
N LYS A 14 1.89 16.09 10.38
CA LYS A 14 2.44 14.77 10.01
C LYS A 14 1.64 13.57 10.53
N LEU A 15 0.72 13.76 11.46
CA LEU A 15 -0.14 12.70 12.01
C LEU A 15 -1.54 12.68 11.40
N GLY A 16 -2.20 11.54 11.52
CA GLY A 16 -3.60 11.39 11.16
C GLY A 16 -4.25 10.21 11.88
N ASP A 17 -5.48 9.87 11.49
CA ASP A 17 -6.24 8.83 12.14
C ASP A 17 -5.53 7.47 12.07
N CYS A 18 -5.22 6.83 13.19
CA CYS A 18 -4.55 5.52 13.23
C CYS A 18 -3.13 5.50 12.61
N TYR A 19 -2.53 6.66 12.39
CA TYR A 19 -1.17 6.81 11.89
C TYR A 19 -0.24 7.30 12.99
N SER A 20 0.98 6.78 13.05
CA SER A 20 1.92 7.06 14.13
C SER A 20 3.33 7.27 13.59
N LEU A 21 4.16 7.97 14.35
CA LEU A 21 5.56 8.18 14.03
C LEU A 21 6.40 7.44 15.07
N ILE A 22 7.54 6.87 14.65
CA ILE A 22 8.52 6.25 15.55
C ILE A 22 9.90 6.83 15.31
N SER A 23 10.77 6.77 16.31
CA SER A 23 12.17 7.16 16.18
C SER A 23 12.93 6.21 15.22
N PRO A 24 13.99 6.68 14.54
CA PRO A 24 14.85 5.81 13.75
C PRO A 24 15.48 4.66 14.57
N ASP A 25 15.74 4.90 15.85
CA ASP A 25 16.28 3.90 16.78
C ASP A 25 15.25 2.80 17.06
N LEU A 26 14.00 3.17 17.38
CA LEU A 26 12.93 2.19 17.55
C LEU A 26 12.65 1.44 16.25
N ALA A 27 12.66 2.13 15.10
CA ALA A 27 12.54 1.48 13.80
C ALA A 27 13.64 0.43 13.58
N THR A 28 14.89 0.75 13.95
CA THR A 28 16.02 -0.19 13.89
C THR A 28 15.84 -1.38 14.81
N GLN A 29 15.39 -1.17 16.06
CA GLN A 29 15.10 -2.26 17.01
C GLN A 29 14.00 -3.20 16.47
N LEU A 30 13.01 -2.65 15.76
CA LEU A 30 11.94 -3.37 15.08
C LEU A 30 12.36 -3.96 13.72
N GLN A 31 13.64 -3.81 13.35
CA GLN A 31 14.22 -4.25 12.07
C GLN A 31 13.49 -3.65 10.86
N ALA A 32 12.82 -2.51 11.02
CA ALA A 32 12.06 -1.84 10.00
C ALA A 32 12.97 -1.02 9.07
N GLU A 33 12.58 -0.95 7.79
CA GLU A 33 13.28 -0.09 6.83
C GLU A 33 12.85 1.38 7.02
N PRO A 34 13.79 2.34 7.05
CA PRO A 34 13.47 3.75 7.34
C PRO A 34 12.47 4.41 6.37
N ASN A 35 12.43 3.93 5.13
CA ASN A 35 11.58 4.46 4.05
C ASN A 35 10.42 3.52 3.69
N ARG A 36 10.04 2.63 4.61
CA ARG A 36 8.94 1.69 4.41
C ARG A 36 8.02 1.72 5.63
N PRO A 37 6.87 2.40 5.54
CA PRO A 37 5.88 2.37 6.60
C PRO A 37 5.36 0.95 6.81
N PHE A 38 4.86 0.65 8.00
CA PHE A 38 4.36 -0.69 8.30
C PHE A 38 3.17 -0.65 9.24
N GLN A 39 2.32 -1.68 9.14
CA GLN A 39 1.26 -1.94 10.10
C GLN A 39 1.85 -2.50 11.38
N TYR A 40 1.39 -2.01 12.53
CA TYR A 40 1.86 -2.44 13.84
C TYR A 40 0.73 -2.80 14.80
N ARG A 41 1.10 -3.50 15.86
CA ARG A 41 0.31 -3.69 17.08
C ARG A 41 1.21 -3.38 18.26
N ALA A 42 0.74 -2.58 19.19
CA ALA A 42 1.45 -2.28 20.41
C ALA A 42 0.53 -2.31 21.62
N ALA A 43 1.09 -2.53 22.80
CA ALA A 43 0.35 -2.58 24.05
C ALA A 43 1.23 -2.07 25.19
N VAL A 44 0.61 -1.31 26.09
CA VAL A 44 1.19 -0.93 27.38
C VAL A 44 0.47 -1.77 28.43
N PRO A 45 1.15 -2.64 29.19
CA PRO A 45 0.52 -3.53 30.17
C PRO A 45 -0.39 -2.81 31.17
N GLU A 46 -0.03 -1.57 31.53
CA GLU A 46 -0.76 -0.73 32.47
C GLU A 46 -1.99 -0.05 31.86
N TRP A 47 -2.11 -0.02 30.53
CA TRP A 47 -3.20 0.64 29.84
C TRP A 47 -4.28 -0.36 29.43
N GLN A 48 -5.54 0.05 29.54
CA GLN A 48 -6.63 -0.71 28.94
C GLN A 48 -6.61 -0.55 27.42
N GLY A 49 -6.70 -1.67 26.70
CA GLY A 49 -6.82 -1.67 25.24
C GLY A 49 -5.53 -2.06 24.52
N VAL A 50 -5.57 -1.91 23.20
CA VAL A 50 -4.46 -2.25 22.29
C VAL A 50 -4.28 -1.10 21.32
N ILE A 51 -3.03 -0.76 21.05
CA ILE A 51 -2.65 0.23 20.05
C ILE A 51 -2.51 -0.47 18.72
N LYS A 52 -3.20 0.03 17.69
CA LYS A 52 -3.06 -0.46 16.33
C LYS A 52 -3.09 0.69 15.34
N GLY A 53 -2.31 0.52 14.28
CA GLY A 53 -2.24 1.52 13.23
C GLY A 53 -1.19 1.15 12.20
N THR A 54 -0.84 2.16 11.41
CA THR A 54 0.37 2.16 10.61
C THR A 54 1.35 3.20 11.15
N CYS A 55 2.64 3.01 10.90
CA CYS A 55 3.65 3.96 11.31
C CYS A 55 4.80 4.07 10.31
N ARG A 56 5.52 5.19 10.37
CA ARG A 56 6.81 5.39 9.70
C ARG A 56 7.86 5.89 10.69
N ALA A 57 9.12 5.71 10.34
CA ALA A 57 10.20 6.40 11.02
C ALA A 57 10.13 7.90 10.74
N SER A 58 10.41 8.73 11.75
CA SER A 58 10.54 10.17 11.59
C SER A 58 11.54 10.73 12.60
N LEU A 59 12.41 11.61 12.10
CA LEU A 59 13.37 12.35 12.92
C LEU A 59 12.69 13.28 13.94
N LEU A 60 11.40 13.62 13.73
CA LEU A 60 10.63 14.39 14.70
C LEU A 60 10.58 13.71 16.08
N CYS A 61 10.59 12.38 16.12
CA CYS A 61 10.60 11.63 17.38
C CYS A 61 11.94 11.82 18.12
N GLN A 62 13.06 11.76 17.39
CA GLN A 62 14.39 12.01 17.95
C GLN A 62 14.53 13.46 18.45
N ALA A 63 14.04 14.42 17.67
CA ALA A 63 14.05 15.84 18.01
C ALA A 63 13.21 16.18 19.25
N LEU A 64 12.24 15.34 19.58
CA LEU A 64 11.39 15.47 20.77
C LEU A 64 11.83 14.53 21.91
N GLU A 65 12.94 13.80 21.73
CA GLU A 65 13.46 12.82 22.69
C GLU A 65 12.41 11.76 23.09
N VAL A 66 11.62 11.27 22.11
CA VAL A 66 10.61 10.22 22.31
C VAL A 66 10.81 9.05 21.35
N ASP A 67 10.46 7.84 21.78
CA ASP A 67 10.53 6.64 20.93
C ASP A 67 9.41 6.60 19.88
N GLY A 68 8.27 7.23 20.16
CA GLY A 68 7.17 7.31 19.20
C GLY A 68 6.08 8.29 19.58
N ILE A 69 5.39 8.77 18.56
CA ILE A 69 4.25 9.66 18.66
C ILE A 69 3.02 8.90 18.15
N ILE A 70 2.17 8.51 19.10
CA ILE A 70 1.01 7.65 18.85
C ILE A 70 -0.24 8.52 18.78
N ALA A 71 -0.96 8.47 17.65
CA ALA A 71 -2.26 9.13 17.54
C ALA A 71 -3.24 8.52 18.55
N LYS A 72 -4.00 9.35 19.26
CA LYS A 72 -5.01 8.87 20.23
C LYS A 72 -6.00 7.91 19.57
N SER A 73 -6.32 8.11 18.30
CA SER A 73 -7.21 7.22 17.58
C SER A 73 -6.62 5.83 17.29
N SER A 74 -5.29 5.64 17.36
CA SER A 74 -4.64 4.33 17.29
C SER A 74 -4.93 3.47 18.53
N ILE A 75 -5.27 4.06 19.67
CA ILE A 75 -5.59 3.35 20.91
C ILE A 75 -7.03 2.82 20.82
N LYS A 76 -7.21 1.50 20.92
CA LYS A 76 -8.50 0.82 20.77
C LYS A 76 -8.89 0.12 22.06
N GLY A 77 -10.14 0.34 22.47
CA GLY A 77 -10.72 -0.36 23.64
C GLY A 77 -10.34 0.25 24.98
N ASP A 78 -9.76 1.46 25.00
CA ASP A 78 -9.43 2.21 26.21
C ASP A 78 -10.58 3.11 26.69
N ASN A 79 -11.77 3.03 26.08
CA ASN A 79 -12.88 3.97 26.33
C ASN A 79 -12.47 5.46 26.28
N LYS A 80 -11.41 5.80 25.54
CA LYS A 80 -10.81 7.13 25.43
C LYS A 80 -10.26 7.71 26.74
N THR A 81 -10.00 6.86 27.74
CA THR A 81 -9.49 7.30 29.06
C THR A 81 -8.04 7.74 29.01
N THR A 82 -7.28 7.30 28.00
CA THR A 82 -5.87 7.70 27.85
C THR A 82 -5.76 9.20 27.57
N THR A 83 -5.00 9.90 28.40
CA THR A 83 -4.73 11.34 28.25
C THR A 83 -3.64 11.59 27.23
N THR A 84 -3.76 12.70 26.49
CA THR A 84 -2.70 13.15 25.59
C THR A 84 -1.56 13.76 26.41
N GLY A 85 -0.32 13.47 26.03
CA GLY A 85 0.88 13.97 26.71
C GLY A 85 2.08 13.07 26.44
N ILE A 86 3.21 13.41 27.07
CA ILE A 86 4.39 12.55 27.10
C ILE A 86 4.21 11.55 28.25
N HIS A 87 4.38 10.28 27.94
CA HIS A 87 4.26 9.19 28.91
C HIS A 87 5.51 8.32 28.83
N GLU A 88 6.09 8.01 29.99
CA GLU A 88 7.16 7.02 30.12
C GLU A 88 6.52 5.69 30.49
N VAL A 89 6.54 4.73 29.57
CA VAL A 89 5.80 3.46 29.69
C VAL A 89 6.59 2.29 29.13
N SER A 90 6.34 1.09 29.66
CA SER A 90 6.88 -0.14 29.07
C SER A 90 5.99 -0.60 27.91
N LEU A 91 6.42 -0.31 26.68
CA LEU A 91 5.65 -0.58 25.48
C LEU A 91 6.09 -1.88 24.81
N PHE A 92 5.16 -2.84 24.66
CA PHE A 92 5.36 -3.95 23.74
C PHE A 92 4.97 -3.49 22.33
N TRP A 93 5.87 -3.62 21.35
CA TRP A 93 5.63 -3.24 19.96
C TRP A 93 5.93 -4.39 19.01
N SER A 94 4.98 -4.72 18.15
CA SER A 94 5.10 -5.74 17.12
C SER A 94 4.84 -5.14 15.75
N ARG A 95 5.81 -5.32 14.85
CA ARG A 95 5.64 -5.11 13.41
C ARG A 95 4.82 -6.25 12.83
N LYS A 96 3.91 -5.94 11.89
CA LYS A 96 3.01 -6.93 11.27
C LYS A 96 3.23 -7.06 9.77
N GLU A 97 3.12 -5.97 9.03
CA GLU A 97 3.21 -6.01 7.56
C GLU A 97 3.76 -4.69 7.03
N ASP A 98 4.70 -4.76 6.10
CA ASP A 98 5.28 -3.58 5.48
C ASP A 98 4.45 -3.07 4.30
N ALA A 99 4.55 -1.76 4.08
CA ALA A 99 4.10 -1.13 2.86
C ALA A 99 4.87 -1.68 1.66
N LYS A 100 4.13 -2.03 0.62
CA LYS A 100 4.64 -2.62 -0.62
C LYS A 100 3.88 -2.03 -1.78
N PHE A 101 4.59 -1.77 -2.88
CA PHE A 101 3.95 -1.38 -4.13
C PHE A 101 3.35 -2.65 -4.72
N THR A 102 2.04 -2.77 -4.64
CA THR A 102 1.34 -3.98 -5.08
C THR A 102 0.39 -3.62 -6.21
N GLU A 103 -0.12 -4.64 -6.88
CA GLU A 103 -1.27 -4.49 -7.76
C GLU A 103 -2.52 -5.01 -7.03
N GLN A 104 -3.63 -4.29 -7.14
CA GLN A 104 -4.93 -4.72 -6.64
C GLN A 104 -5.81 -5.10 -7.84
N LYS A 105 -6.50 -6.24 -7.74
CA LYS A 105 -7.47 -6.64 -8.76
C LYS A 105 -8.68 -5.70 -8.73
N LEU A 106 -8.84 -4.92 -9.79
CA LEU A 106 -10.07 -4.23 -10.13
C LEU A 106 -11.04 -5.24 -10.77
N GLY A 107 -11.75 -5.98 -9.92
CA GLY A 107 -12.65 -7.06 -10.32
C GLY A 107 -14.10 -6.61 -10.53
N THR A 108 -14.96 -7.57 -10.87
CA THR A 108 -16.39 -7.35 -11.14
C THR A 108 -17.13 -6.61 -10.02
N GLN A 109 -16.73 -6.83 -8.76
CA GLN A 109 -17.31 -6.19 -7.59
C GLN A 109 -17.24 -4.65 -7.66
N ALA A 110 -16.17 -4.12 -8.24
CA ALA A 110 -15.97 -2.70 -8.50
C ALA A 110 -16.53 -2.30 -9.86
N LEU A 111 -16.22 -3.09 -10.90
CA LEU A 111 -16.50 -2.78 -12.30
C LEU A 111 -17.99 -2.84 -12.67
N VAL A 112 -18.83 -3.54 -11.90
CA VAL A 112 -20.28 -3.61 -12.15
C VAL A 112 -20.95 -2.23 -12.16
N PHE A 113 -20.36 -1.26 -11.46
CA PHE A 113 -20.87 0.10 -11.42
C PHE A 113 -20.43 0.95 -12.60
N PHE A 114 -19.59 0.47 -13.52
CA PHE A 114 -19.00 1.26 -14.60
C PHE A 114 -19.02 0.54 -15.97
N PRO A 115 -20.21 0.23 -16.52
CA PRO A 115 -20.32 -0.52 -17.77
C PRO A 115 -19.65 0.14 -18.99
N GLU A 116 -19.64 1.47 -19.08
CA GLU A 116 -19.07 2.18 -20.23
C GLU A 116 -17.55 2.12 -20.21
N GLY A 117 -16.94 2.41 -19.05
CA GLY A 117 -15.51 2.24 -18.80
C GLY A 117 -15.07 0.78 -18.94
N VAL A 118 -15.90 -0.18 -18.53
CA VAL A 118 -15.62 -1.59 -18.76
C VAL A 118 -15.55 -1.90 -20.26
N GLN A 119 -16.51 -1.42 -21.04
CA GLN A 119 -16.56 -1.69 -22.47
C GLN A 119 -15.40 -1.05 -23.24
N ALA A 120 -15.04 0.18 -22.90
CA ALA A 120 -14.02 0.95 -23.60
C ALA A 120 -12.59 0.61 -23.14
N ASP A 121 -12.36 0.48 -21.84
CA ASP A 121 -10.99 0.39 -21.29
C ASP A 121 -10.61 -1.01 -20.80
N VAL A 122 -11.55 -1.77 -20.25
CA VAL A 122 -11.25 -3.07 -19.60
C VAL A 122 -11.36 -4.23 -20.57
N LEU A 123 -12.49 -4.35 -21.29
CA LEU A 123 -12.74 -5.47 -22.20
C LEU A 123 -11.68 -5.61 -23.30
N PRO A 124 -11.17 -4.54 -23.94
CA PRO A 124 -10.12 -4.69 -24.95
C PRO A 124 -8.83 -5.31 -24.38
N LYS A 125 -8.44 -4.93 -23.15
CA LYS A 125 -7.26 -5.50 -22.47
C LYS A 125 -7.47 -6.99 -22.17
N LEU A 126 -8.65 -7.36 -21.68
CA LEU A 126 -9.02 -8.76 -21.45
C LEU A 126 -9.07 -9.57 -22.74
N LYS A 127 -9.55 -8.99 -23.84
CA LYS A 127 -9.61 -9.64 -25.15
C LYS A 127 -8.21 -9.92 -25.69
N ILE A 128 -7.28 -8.98 -25.60
CA ILE A 128 -5.87 -9.19 -25.97
C ILE A 128 -5.27 -10.34 -25.14
N LYS A 129 -5.51 -10.36 -23.82
CA LYS A 129 -5.04 -11.44 -22.95
C LYS A 129 -5.66 -12.80 -23.36
N ALA A 130 -6.96 -12.83 -23.65
CA ALA A 130 -7.67 -14.03 -24.10
C ALA A 130 -7.15 -14.57 -25.44
N GLU A 131 -6.95 -13.68 -26.43
CA GLU A 131 -6.40 -14.04 -27.75
C GLU A 131 -4.99 -14.61 -27.60
N ARG A 132 -4.16 -14.01 -26.75
CA ARG A 132 -2.82 -14.50 -26.44
C ARG A 132 -2.83 -15.90 -25.82
N LEU A 133 -3.73 -16.15 -24.87
CA LEU A 133 -3.90 -17.48 -24.25
C LEU A 133 -4.42 -18.51 -25.28
N ALA A 134 -5.36 -18.12 -26.13
CA ALA A 134 -5.92 -18.99 -27.16
C ALA A 134 -4.88 -19.37 -28.23
N GLU A 135 -3.96 -18.48 -28.57
CA GLU A 135 -2.86 -18.77 -29.50
C GLU A 135 -1.81 -19.69 -28.86
N ALA A 136 -1.58 -19.55 -27.55
CA ALA A 136 -0.57 -20.32 -26.82
C ALA A 136 -1.05 -21.73 -26.44
N GLN A 137 -2.35 -21.93 -26.18
CA GLN A 137 -2.86 -23.17 -25.57
C GLN A 137 -2.58 -24.46 -26.35
N SER A 138 -2.36 -24.36 -27.66
CA SER A 138 -2.08 -25.52 -28.54
C SER A 138 -0.60 -25.89 -28.60
N ASP A 139 0.30 -25.04 -28.09
CA ASP A 139 1.75 -25.28 -28.10
C ASP A 139 2.33 -25.19 -26.68
N PRO A 140 2.75 -26.32 -26.08
CA PRO A 140 3.36 -26.34 -24.74
C PRO A 140 4.55 -25.38 -24.58
N ARG A 141 5.30 -25.11 -25.66
CA ARG A 141 6.43 -24.17 -25.63
C ARG A 141 5.96 -22.73 -25.40
N LYS A 142 4.87 -22.34 -26.06
CA LYS A 142 4.26 -21.01 -25.87
C LYS A 142 3.66 -20.88 -24.46
N VAL A 143 3.05 -21.93 -23.92
CA VAL A 143 2.54 -21.93 -22.53
C VAL A 143 3.68 -21.78 -21.52
N ALA A 144 4.79 -22.49 -21.72
CA ALA A 144 5.98 -22.35 -20.89
C ALA A 144 6.60 -20.94 -20.99
N GLN A 145 6.64 -20.35 -22.18
CA GLN A 145 7.08 -18.96 -22.36
C GLN A 145 6.19 -17.97 -21.58
N LEU A 146 4.86 -18.12 -21.64
CA LEU A 146 3.94 -17.32 -20.84
C LEU A 146 4.18 -17.47 -19.33
N TYR A 147 4.49 -18.68 -18.87
CA TYR A 147 4.82 -18.96 -17.47
C TYR A 147 6.10 -18.21 -17.04
N ILE A 148 7.14 -18.28 -17.87
CA ILE A 148 8.42 -17.58 -17.66
C ILE A 148 8.18 -16.07 -17.57
N GLU A 149 7.48 -15.49 -18.54
CA GLU A 149 7.18 -14.05 -18.54
C GLU A 149 6.39 -13.61 -17.31
N ARG A 150 5.40 -14.41 -16.87
CA ARG A 150 4.62 -14.14 -15.65
C ARG A 150 5.52 -14.20 -14.40
N HIS A 151 6.48 -15.10 -14.37
CA HIS A 151 7.46 -15.20 -13.29
C HIS A 151 8.44 -14.02 -13.29
N GLU A 152 8.98 -13.67 -14.46
CA GLU A 152 9.90 -12.54 -14.63
C GLU A 152 9.24 -11.20 -14.30
N LYS A 153 7.97 -11.00 -14.70
CA LYS A 153 7.20 -9.81 -14.29
C LYS A 153 7.10 -9.71 -12.77
N ARG A 154 6.87 -10.83 -12.05
CA ARG A 154 6.82 -10.86 -10.58
C ARG A 154 8.19 -10.61 -9.94
N LEU A 155 9.25 -11.15 -10.52
CA LEU A 155 10.63 -10.89 -10.07
C LEU A 155 11.02 -9.43 -10.28
N GLN A 156 10.70 -8.86 -11.44
CA GLN A 156 10.94 -7.46 -11.76
C GLN A 156 10.17 -6.55 -10.79
N GLN A 157 8.88 -6.80 -10.56
CA GLN A 157 8.10 -6.07 -9.54
C GLN A 157 8.78 -6.12 -8.16
N ARG A 158 9.27 -7.30 -7.74
CA ARG A 158 10.02 -7.46 -6.47
C ARG A 158 11.38 -6.75 -6.46
N GLN A 159 12.11 -6.77 -7.56
CA GLN A 159 13.40 -6.09 -7.68
C GLN A 159 13.25 -4.58 -7.73
N GLU A 160 12.22 -4.07 -8.41
CA GLU A 160 11.85 -2.65 -8.42
C GLU A 160 11.45 -2.18 -7.01
N GLU A 161 10.73 -3.00 -6.24
CA GLU A 161 10.49 -2.71 -4.81
C GLU A 161 11.80 -2.56 -4.00
N LEU A 162 12.90 -3.19 -4.43
CA LEU A 162 14.21 -3.15 -3.77
C LEU A 162 15.17 -2.09 -4.35
N GLY A 163 14.96 -1.65 -5.59
CA GLY A 163 15.91 -0.86 -6.40
C GLY A 163 15.88 0.66 -6.20
N ASP A 164 14.84 1.25 -5.60
CA ASP A 164 14.75 2.70 -5.31
C ASP A 164 15.65 3.10 -4.12
N ARG A 165 16.96 2.92 -4.28
CA ARG A 165 17.99 3.00 -3.22
C ARG A 165 18.94 4.18 -3.31
N ALA A 166 18.80 5.10 -4.26
CA ALA A 166 19.82 6.13 -4.48
C ALA A 166 19.31 7.57 -4.28
N ASN A 167 19.86 8.20 -3.24
CA ASN A 167 20.08 9.65 -3.09
C ASN A 167 18.85 10.56 -2.93
N ILE A 168 18.31 10.62 -1.71
CA ILE A 168 17.57 11.82 -1.26
C ILE A 168 17.97 12.09 0.21
N THR A 169 18.78 13.12 0.42
CA THR A 169 19.30 13.59 1.72
C THR A 169 18.16 14.00 2.65
N GLN A 170 18.20 13.57 3.92
CA GLN A 170 17.32 14.10 4.96
C GLN A 170 17.72 15.56 5.23
N VAL A 171 16.81 16.51 5.09
CA VAL A 171 17.03 17.89 5.56
C VAL A 171 15.87 18.24 6.46
N ILE A 172 16.10 18.15 7.78
CA ILE A 172 15.39 19.03 8.69
C ILE A 172 15.94 20.43 8.43
N GLU A 173 15.05 21.41 8.20
CA GLU A 173 15.42 22.82 8.06
C GLU A 173 16.42 23.23 9.16
N PRO A 174 17.58 23.82 8.81
CA PRO A 174 18.67 24.07 9.77
C PRO A 174 18.27 24.89 10.99
N GLU A 175 17.33 25.84 10.84
CA GLU A 175 16.81 26.64 11.95
C GLU A 175 15.97 25.81 12.94
N LEU A 176 15.23 24.81 12.45
CA LEU A 176 14.41 23.94 13.27
C LEU A 176 15.25 22.84 13.95
N ALA A 177 16.29 22.35 13.28
CA ALA A 177 17.26 21.45 13.88
C ALA A 177 17.95 22.10 15.09
N LEU A 178 18.30 23.40 14.98
CA LEU A 178 18.89 24.18 16.06
C LEU A 178 17.91 24.42 17.22
N GLU A 179 16.64 24.71 16.92
CA GLU A 179 15.58 24.92 17.93
C GLU A 179 15.20 23.63 18.69
N LEU A 180 15.32 22.47 18.02
CA LEU A 180 15.08 21.15 18.60
C LEU A 180 16.35 20.49 19.18
N GLY A 181 17.46 21.22 19.27
CA GLY A 181 18.69 20.75 19.92
C GLY A 181 19.50 19.69 19.14
N LEU A 182 19.21 19.48 17.86
CA LEU A 182 19.92 18.52 17.01
C LEU A 182 21.25 19.11 16.51
N SER A 183 22.37 18.42 16.72
CA SER A 183 23.67 18.86 16.19
C SER A 183 23.77 18.66 14.67
N GLN A 184 24.60 19.48 13.99
CA GLN A 184 24.83 19.32 12.54
C GLN A 184 25.39 17.95 12.16
N GLN A 185 26.11 17.29 13.08
CA GLN A 185 26.65 15.94 12.92
C GLN A 185 25.59 14.85 13.08
N GLU A 186 24.63 14.98 14.00
CA GLU A 186 23.50 14.02 14.10
C GLU A 186 22.59 14.10 12.86
N ASN A 187 22.44 15.30 12.30
CA ASN A 187 21.73 15.54 11.04
C ASN A 187 22.44 14.92 9.81
N THR A 188 23.74 14.61 9.92
CA THR A 188 24.55 13.95 8.86
C THR A 188 24.80 12.46 9.10
N THR A 189 24.94 12.01 10.34
CA THR A 189 25.27 10.60 10.67
C THR A 189 24.06 9.67 10.47
N ALA A 190 22.83 10.19 10.57
CA ALA A 190 21.63 9.48 10.12
C ALA A 190 21.60 9.20 8.60
N ASN A 191 22.50 9.84 7.81
CA ASN A 191 22.58 9.69 6.36
C ASN A 191 23.63 8.67 5.87
N GLU A 192 24.47 8.11 6.74
CA GLU A 192 25.41 7.03 6.40
C GLU A 192 24.98 5.73 7.09
N ILE A 193 23.82 5.20 6.68
CA ILE A 193 23.43 3.83 7.03
C ILE A 193 24.12 2.90 6.02
N ASP A 194 25.39 2.62 6.24
CA ASP A 194 26.02 1.41 5.69
C ASP A 194 25.38 0.21 6.39
N ARG A 195 24.33 -0.33 5.79
CA ARG A 195 23.74 -1.60 6.20
C ARG A 195 23.87 -2.60 5.06
N GLU A 196 24.64 -3.65 5.34
CA GLU A 196 24.57 -4.93 4.68
C GLU A 196 23.11 -5.29 4.36
N PRO A 197 22.81 -5.83 3.17
CA PRO A 197 21.44 -6.13 2.78
C PRO A 197 20.80 -7.05 3.84
N LEU A 198 19.76 -6.52 4.53
CA LEU A 198 18.88 -7.33 5.35
C LEU A 198 18.24 -8.38 4.42
N ASN A 199 18.78 -9.59 4.46
CA ASN A 199 18.08 -10.76 3.94
C ASN A 199 16.82 -10.94 4.79
N SER A 200 15.67 -10.59 4.23
CA SER A 200 14.39 -10.93 4.82
C SER A 200 14.33 -12.45 4.99
N PRO A 201 13.85 -12.98 6.14
CA PRO A 201 13.77 -14.42 6.41
C PRO A 201 12.81 -15.18 5.49
N ASN A 202 12.01 -14.49 4.66
CA ASN A 202 11.23 -15.13 3.61
C ASN A 202 12.12 -15.41 2.40
N GLU A 203 12.92 -16.47 2.59
CA GLU A 203 13.35 -17.46 1.61
C GLU A 203 13.26 -17.04 0.14
N GLU A 204 14.44 -16.98 -0.45
CA GLU A 204 14.82 -17.42 -1.79
C GLU A 204 13.89 -18.54 -2.32
N TYR A 205 12.64 -18.22 -2.63
CA TYR A 205 11.71 -19.14 -3.28
C TYR A 205 12.17 -19.26 -4.73
N GLN A 206 13.19 -20.08 -4.95
CA GLN A 206 13.61 -20.52 -6.26
C GLN A 206 12.47 -21.38 -6.80
N ASP A 207 11.71 -20.80 -7.71
CA ASP A 207 10.73 -21.54 -8.49
C ASP A 207 11.49 -22.45 -9.45
N TRP A 208 11.81 -23.65 -8.98
CA TRP A 208 12.58 -24.64 -9.74
C TRP A 208 11.95 -24.91 -11.13
N LEU A 209 10.64 -24.73 -11.29
CA LEU A 209 9.97 -24.87 -12.58
C LEU A 209 10.36 -23.73 -13.53
N TYR A 210 10.47 -22.50 -13.03
CA TYR A 210 10.98 -21.37 -13.82
C TYR A 210 12.41 -21.63 -14.30
N ASP A 211 13.31 -22.06 -13.40
CA ASP A 211 14.72 -22.27 -13.73
C ASP A 211 14.89 -23.37 -14.79
N ILE A 212 14.15 -24.46 -14.64
CA ILE A 212 14.16 -25.58 -15.58
C ILE A 212 13.58 -25.18 -16.94
N LEU A 213 12.40 -24.54 -16.97
CA LEU A 213 11.76 -24.12 -18.21
C LEU A 213 12.61 -23.10 -18.96
N LYS A 214 13.18 -22.12 -18.23
CA LYS A 214 14.05 -21.10 -18.82
C LYS A 214 15.30 -21.73 -19.42
N THR A 215 15.88 -22.73 -18.76
CA THR A 215 17.06 -23.44 -19.28
C THR A 215 16.74 -24.27 -20.52
N ASP A 216 15.61 -25.00 -20.53
CA ASP A 216 15.22 -25.87 -21.65
C ASP A 216 14.71 -25.08 -22.89
N LEU A 217 14.25 -23.84 -22.71
CA LEU A 217 13.78 -22.96 -23.78
C LEU A 217 14.87 -22.06 -24.41
N ILE A 218 16.10 -22.04 -23.89
CA ILE A 218 17.22 -21.29 -24.49
C ILE A 218 17.57 -21.88 -25.88
N GLU A 219 18.09 -21.04 -26.79
CA GLU A 219 18.57 -21.46 -28.11
C GLU A 219 19.55 -22.65 -28.00
N GLY A 220 19.13 -23.81 -28.54
CA GLY A 220 19.86 -25.08 -28.46
C GLY A 220 19.26 -26.12 -27.51
N GLY A 221 18.24 -25.77 -26.73
CA GLY A 221 17.48 -26.69 -25.88
C GLY A 221 16.65 -27.70 -26.67
N HIS A 222 16.45 -28.89 -26.10
CA HIS A 222 15.76 -30.00 -26.78
C HIS A 222 14.23 -29.99 -26.55
N CYS A 223 13.69 -29.13 -25.67
CA CYS A 223 12.26 -29.01 -25.35
C CYS A 223 11.61 -30.32 -24.85
N GLN A 224 12.42 -31.31 -24.46
CA GLN A 224 11.95 -32.65 -24.07
C GLN A 224 11.29 -32.62 -22.69
N ILE A 225 11.64 -31.65 -21.85
CA ILE A 225 11.12 -31.56 -20.49
C ILE A 225 9.62 -31.22 -20.48
N LEU A 226 9.13 -30.58 -21.55
CA LEU A 226 7.73 -30.27 -21.74
C LEU A 226 6.86 -31.52 -21.95
N GLU A 227 7.48 -32.65 -22.32
CA GLU A 227 6.80 -33.96 -22.46
C GLU A 227 6.66 -34.69 -21.11
N MET A 228 7.39 -34.25 -20.07
CA MET A 228 7.27 -34.85 -18.73
C MET A 228 5.87 -34.59 -18.16
N GLU A 229 5.22 -35.66 -17.69
CA GLU A 229 3.82 -35.61 -17.24
C GLU A 229 3.58 -34.55 -16.16
N ASP A 230 4.49 -34.45 -15.17
CA ASP A 230 4.40 -33.48 -14.08
C ASP A 230 4.52 -32.03 -14.56
N ILE A 231 5.36 -31.76 -15.56
CA ILE A 231 5.56 -30.42 -16.11
C ILE A 231 4.38 -30.04 -16.99
N ALA A 232 3.95 -30.95 -17.87
CA ALA A 232 2.76 -30.76 -18.68
C ALA A 232 1.52 -30.51 -17.81
N LYS A 233 1.39 -31.22 -16.68
CA LYS A 233 0.31 -31.00 -15.70
C LYS A 233 0.38 -29.59 -15.10
N ARG A 234 1.53 -29.15 -14.61
CA ARG A 234 1.70 -27.80 -14.02
C ARG A 234 1.45 -26.68 -15.04
N LEU A 235 1.90 -26.85 -16.28
CA LEU A 235 1.62 -25.89 -17.35
C LEU A 235 0.13 -25.83 -17.71
N ARG A 236 -0.59 -26.96 -17.66
CA ARG A 236 -2.06 -26.98 -17.81
C ARG A 236 -2.76 -26.27 -16.65
N GLU A 237 -2.33 -26.50 -15.42
CA GLU A 237 -2.88 -25.82 -14.22
C GLU A 237 -2.63 -24.30 -14.30
N PHE A 238 -1.42 -23.89 -14.70
CA PHE A 238 -1.10 -22.49 -14.97
C PHE A 238 -2.03 -21.89 -16.04
N LEU A 239 -2.15 -22.54 -17.19
CA LEU A 239 -3.01 -22.07 -18.28
C LEU A 239 -4.47 -21.97 -17.83
N GLN A 240 -4.96 -22.95 -17.07
CA GLN A 240 -6.30 -22.92 -16.49
C GLN A 240 -6.49 -21.72 -15.55
N SER A 241 -5.49 -21.43 -14.71
CA SER A 241 -5.54 -20.28 -13.79
C SER A 241 -5.58 -18.94 -14.54
N GLU A 242 -4.83 -18.81 -15.64
CA GLU A 242 -4.82 -17.60 -16.47
C GLU A 242 -6.16 -17.42 -17.21
N TRP A 243 -6.75 -18.51 -17.73
CA TRP A 243 -8.10 -18.46 -18.29
C TRP A 243 -9.17 -18.10 -17.26
N GLN A 244 -9.08 -18.66 -16.05
CA GLN A 244 -9.99 -18.30 -14.96
C GLN A 244 -9.84 -16.82 -14.56
N GLU A 245 -8.62 -16.30 -14.57
CA GLU A 245 -8.36 -14.89 -14.29
C GLU A 245 -9.02 -13.98 -15.32
N VAL A 246 -8.92 -14.31 -16.61
CA VAL A 246 -9.61 -13.59 -17.70
C VAL A 246 -11.14 -13.71 -17.57
N ALA A 247 -11.65 -14.92 -17.33
CA ALA A 247 -13.08 -15.19 -17.26
C ALA A 247 -13.77 -14.52 -16.06
N THR A 248 -13.05 -14.36 -14.94
CA THR A 248 -13.58 -13.69 -13.73
C THR A 248 -13.63 -12.17 -13.84
N GLY A 249 -13.31 -11.59 -15.01
CA GLY A 249 -13.54 -10.19 -15.34
C GLY A 249 -12.85 -9.22 -14.38
N GLY A 250 -11.60 -8.90 -14.65
CA GLY A 250 -10.89 -7.86 -13.91
C GLY A 250 -9.49 -7.59 -14.43
N VAL A 251 -9.00 -6.40 -14.13
CA VAL A 251 -7.64 -5.94 -14.45
C VAL A 251 -6.90 -5.65 -13.15
N TYR A 252 -5.59 -5.45 -13.26
CA TYR A 252 -4.76 -5.11 -12.11
C TYR A 252 -4.38 -3.65 -12.19
N VAL A 253 -4.59 -2.94 -11.09
CA VAL A 253 -4.25 -1.52 -10.97
C VAL A 253 -3.26 -1.31 -9.83
N PRO A 254 -2.40 -0.28 -9.90
CA PRO A 254 -1.47 0.03 -8.81
C PRO A 254 -2.19 0.17 -7.45
N SER A 255 -1.48 -0.18 -6.39
CA SER A 255 -2.00 -0.15 -5.03
C SER A 255 -0.93 0.15 -4.00
N GLY A 256 -1.32 0.85 -2.95
CA GLY A 256 -0.48 1.16 -1.80
C GLY A 256 -1.29 1.20 -0.51
N ILE A 257 -0.59 1.11 0.63
CA ILE A 257 -1.21 1.33 1.94
C ILE A 257 -1.61 2.81 2.03
N ALA A 258 -2.86 3.06 2.43
CA ALA A 258 -3.35 4.41 2.65
C ALA A 258 -2.62 5.06 3.83
N GLN A 259 -2.15 6.29 3.65
CA GLN A 259 -1.53 7.09 4.70
C GLN A 259 -2.14 8.50 4.73
N PRO A 260 -2.32 9.12 5.91
CA PRO A 260 -2.85 10.47 5.98
C PRO A 260 -1.74 11.50 5.72
N HIS A 261 -2.10 12.61 5.08
CA HIS A 261 -1.24 13.79 5.05
C HIS A 261 -2.07 15.08 5.07
N ASN A 262 -1.94 15.89 6.12
CA ASN A 262 -2.82 17.06 6.34
C ASN A 262 -2.49 18.27 5.46
N GLN A 263 -1.35 18.25 4.77
CA GLN A 263 -0.97 19.31 3.83
C GLN A 263 -1.47 19.07 2.40
N LEU A 264 -1.99 17.88 2.09
CA LEU A 264 -2.70 17.65 0.82
C LEU A 264 -4.04 18.36 0.87
N GLN A 265 -4.42 19.05 -0.21
CA GLN A 265 -5.75 19.64 -0.31
C GLN A 265 -6.80 18.57 -0.62
N GLU A 266 -8.07 18.89 -0.42
CA GLU A 266 -9.15 18.01 -0.88
C GLU A 266 -9.07 17.84 -2.40
N GLY A 267 -9.20 16.60 -2.89
CA GLY A 267 -9.01 16.27 -4.31
C GLY A 267 -7.55 16.04 -4.72
N GLU A 268 -6.60 16.07 -3.78
CA GLU A 268 -5.20 15.73 -4.01
C GLU A 268 -4.80 14.41 -3.34
N VAL A 269 -3.95 13.65 -4.03
CA VAL A 269 -3.26 12.48 -3.48
C VAL A 269 -1.78 12.54 -3.79
N SER A 270 -0.98 11.75 -3.09
CA SER A 270 0.44 11.59 -3.42
C SER A 270 0.81 10.12 -3.51
N PHE A 271 1.16 9.69 -4.70
CA PHE A 271 1.59 8.33 -5.01
C PHE A 271 2.79 8.37 -5.96
N THR A 272 3.96 8.00 -5.44
CA THR A 272 5.24 8.05 -6.16
C THR A 272 5.32 7.07 -7.33
N GLY A 273 4.42 6.09 -7.40
CA GLY A 273 4.33 5.16 -8.53
C GLY A 273 3.69 5.75 -9.80
N LEU A 274 3.21 6.99 -9.76
CA LEU A 274 2.62 7.69 -10.90
C LEU A 274 3.24 9.10 -11.03
N PRO A 275 3.25 9.69 -12.24
CA PRO A 275 3.84 11.00 -12.45
C PRO A 275 3.03 12.11 -11.77
N ASN A 276 3.71 13.23 -11.50
CA ASN A 276 3.06 14.41 -10.93
C ASN A 276 2.00 14.98 -11.89
N GLY A 277 0.88 15.44 -11.32
CA GLY A 277 -0.26 15.97 -12.06
C GLY A 277 -1.10 14.90 -12.77
N ALA A 278 -0.81 13.60 -12.58
CA ALA A 278 -1.65 12.55 -13.16
C ALA A 278 -3.04 12.56 -12.50
N GLU A 279 -4.08 12.46 -13.30
CA GLU A 279 -5.43 12.24 -12.80
C GLU A 279 -5.63 10.75 -12.49
N VAL A 280 -6.13 10.46 -11.29
CA VAL A 280 -6.27 9.09 -10.79
C VAL A 280 -7.58 8.93 -10.03
N ALA A 281 -8.28 7.81 -10.22
CA ALA A 281 -9.37 7.42 -9.32
C ALA A 281 -8.84 6.54 -8.18
N ILE A 282 -9.33 6.80 -6.97
CA ILE A 282 -8.99 6.04 -5.77
C ILE A 282 -10.22 5.30 -5.28
N TYR A 283 -10.03 4.05 -4.87
CA TYR A 283 -11.06 3.28 -4.17
C TYR A 283 -10.44 2.29 -3.18
N ARG A 284 -11.28 1.81 -2.27
CA ARG A 284 -10.95 0.73 -1.33
C ARG A 284 -11.98 -0.37 -1.46
N SER A 285 -11.51 -1.61 -1.61
CA SER A 285 -12.39 -2.78 -1.61
C SER A 285 -12.79 -3.17 -0.18
N PRO A 286 -14.00 -3.74 0.01
CA PRO A 286 -15.09 -3.86 -0.96
C PRO A 286 -15.81 -2.53 -1.21
N VAL A 287 -16.30 -2.35 -2.43
CA VAL A 287 -17.05 -1.16 -2.87
C VAL A 287 -18.56 -1.40 -2.81
N ALA A 288 -19.34 -0.54 -2.15
CA ALA A 288 -20.80 -0.73 -2.15
C ALA A 288 -21.48 -0.12 -3.38
N ASN A 289 -21.00 1.03 -3.87
CA ASN A 289 -21.50 1.72 -5.07
C ASN A 289 -20.45 2.69 -5.63
N ALA A 290 -20.79 3.41 -6.71
CA ALA A 290 -19.88 4.35 -7.36
C ALA A 290 -19.40 5.52 -6.47
N ALA A 291 -20.12 5.87 -5.39
CA ALA A 291 -19.71 6.92 -4.46
C ALA A 291 -18.53 6.51 -3.53
N ASN A 292 -18.09 5.25 -3.60
CA ASN A 292 -16.84 4.79 -2.99
C ASN A 292 -15.62 4.93 -3.93
N PHE A 293 -15.81 5.57 -5.09
CA PHE A 293 -14.74 6.03 -5.96
C PHE A 293 -14.77 7.55 -5.98
N ASP A 294 -13.59 8.16 -6.10
CA ASP A 294 -13.46 9.58 -6.38
C ASP A 294 -12.18 9.82 -7.18
N VAL A 295 -12.13 10.95 -7.87
CA VAL A 295 -11.02 11.31 -8.77
C VAL A 295 -10.17 12.41 -8.15
N PHE A 296 -8.85 12.24 -8.27
CA PHE A 296 -7.86 13.06 -7.62
C PHE A 296 -6.75 13.45 -8.59
N THR A 297 -6.08 14.56 -8.26
CA THR A 297 -4.80 14.92 -8.87
C THR A 297 -3.65 14.34 -8.04
N ASN A 298 -2.75 13.61 -8.68
CA ASN A 298 -1.53 13.11 -8.05
C ASN A 298 -0.51 14.24 -7.87
N ASN A 299 -0.51 14.89 -6.71
CA ASN A 299 0.40 15.96 -6.35
C ASN A 299 1.60 15.42 -5.55
N LEU A 300 2.74 15.29 -6.23
CA LEU A 300 4.01 14.90 -5.63
C LEU A 300 4.75 16.10 -5.02
N THR A 301 4.47 17.30 -5.50
CA THR A 301 5.18 18.53 -5.11
C THR A 301 4.99 18.84 -3.62
N VAL A 302 3.75 18.72 -3.11
CA VAL A 302 3.42 19.01 -1.70
C VAL A 302 4.32 18.21 -0.75
N LEU A 303 4.41 16.89 -0.94
CA LEU A 303 5.23 16.06 -0.08
C LEU A 303 6.73 16.27 -0.36
N ARG A 304 7.12 16.41 -1.63
CA ARG A 304 8.54 16.63 -1.99
C ARG A 304 9.11 17.88 -1.34
N GLU A 305 8.32 18.94 -1.20
CA GLU A 305 8.76 20.23 -0.66
C GLU A 305 8.51 20.36 0.85
N LEU A 306 7.35 19.91 1.35
CA LEU A 306 6.92 20.15 2.73
C LEU A 306 7.16 18.97 3.67
N ASP A 307 7.22 17.74 3.16
CA ASP A 307 7.54 16.54 3.95
C ASP A 307 8.41 15.53 3.15
N PRO A 308 9.71 15.82 2.95
CA PRO A 308 10.61 14.93 2.22
C PRO A 308 10.75 13.54 2.87
N GLU A 309 10.48 13.41 4.18
CA GLU A 309 10.41 12.09 4.84
C GLU A 309 9.22 11.27 4.32
N ALA A 310 8.08 11.90 4.05
CA ALA A 310 6.87 11.25 3.55
C ALA A 310 7.03 10.90 2.07
N TYR A 311 7.55 11.85 1.30
CA TYR A 311 7.80 11.66 -0.13
C TYR A 311 8.67 10.43 -0.45
N ARG A 312 9.64 10.13 0.43
CA ARG A 312 10.55 8.97 0.27
C ARG A 312 9.93 7.62 0.63
N GLN A 313 8.77 7.61 1.27
CA GLN A 313 8.15 6.36 1.72
C GLN A 313 7.67 5.55 0.51
N ARG A 314 7.91 4.24 0.54
CA ARG A 314 7.54 3.31 -0.54
C ARG A 314 6.26 2.55 -0.22
N GLY A 315 5.53 2.18 -1.29
CA GLY A 315 4.35 1.31 -1.18
C GLY A 315 3.16 1.96 -0.47
N VAL A 316 3.11 3.29 -0.45
CA VAL A 316 2.06 4.06 0.21
C VAL A 316 1.39 5.03 -0.76
N CYS A 317 0.12 5.32 -0.49
CA CYS A 317 -0.64 6.39 -1.13
C CYS A 317 -1.08 7.36 -0.04
N TYR A 318 -0.60 8.60 -0.10
CA TYR A 318 -1.00 9.64 0.83
C TYR A 318 -2.30 10.29 0.38
N LEU A 319 -3.22 10.47 1.32
CA LEU A 319 -4.56 11.01 1.12
C LEU A 319 -4.82 12.13 2.12
N ASN A 320 -5.59 13.13 1.70
CA ASN A 320 -6.22 14.03 2.65
C ASN A 320 -7.19 13.24 3.56
N PRO A 321 -7.17 13.42 4.90
CA PRO A 321 -8.05 12.64 5.80
C PRO A 321 -9.55 12.85 5.60
N HIS A 322 -9.99 14.02 5.11
CA HIS A 322 -11.39 14.28 4.80
C HIS A 322 -11.86 13.44 3.61
N ASP A 323 -11.04 13.37 2.56
CA ASP A 323 -11.31 12.53 1.39
C ASP A 323 -11.28 11.05 1.74
N ALA A 324 -10.27 10.62 2.51
CA ALA A 324 -10.18 9.23 2.98
C ALA A 324 -11.43 8.84 3.78
N LYS A 325 -11.90 9.71 4.68
CA LYS A 325 -13.13 9.48 5.46
C LYS A 325 -14.36 9.38 4.57
N ARG A 326 -14.50 10.25 3.56
CA ARG A 326 -15.59 10.20 2.56
C ARG A 326 -15.61 8.85 1.84
N LEU A 327 -14.43 8.37 1.45
CA LEU A 327 -14.23 7.07 0.78
C LEU A 327 -14.24 5.87 1.74
N VAL A 328 -14.52 6.08 3.02
CA VAL A 328 -14.61 5.02 4.03
C VAL A 328 -13.26 4.30 4.25
N ILE A 329 -12.16 5.01 3.99
CA ILE A 329 -10.77 4.58 4.19
C ILE A 329 -10.32 5.02 5.58
N ASP A 330 -9.68 4.11 6.32
CA ASP A 330 -8.93 4.44 7.52
C ASP A 330 -7.43 4.08 7.35
N PHE A 331 -6.56 4.58 8.23
CA PHE A 331 -5.11 4.41 8.08
C PHE A 331 -4.54 3.34 9.03
N ASP A 332 -5.38 2.39 9.45
CA ASP A 332 -4.94 1.29 10.34
C ASP A 332 -4.34 0.09 9.60
N GLY A 333 -4.31 0.17 8.26
CA GLY A 333 -3.76 -0.83 7.35
C GLY A 333 -4.55 -0.98 6.04
N ASP A 334 -5.56 -0.12 5.77
CA ASP A 334 -6.29 -0.17 4.50
C ASP A 334 -5.32 0.05 3.32
N ARG A 335 -5.59 -0.67 2.23
CA ARG A 335 -4.95 -0.48 0.93
C ARG A 335 -5.96 0.10 -0.05
N VAL A 336 -5.47 0.94 -0.94
CA VAL A 336 -6.28 1.56 -2.00
C VAL A 336 -5.85 1.05 -3.37
N GLY A 337 -6.81 0.88 -4.26
CA GLY A 337 -6.57 0.72 -5.69
C GLY A 337 -6.53 2.09 -6.36
N ILE A 338 -5.58 2.27 -7.27
CA ILE A 338 -5.28 3.54 -7.93
C ILE A 338 -5.44 3.32 -9.43
N ILE A 339 -6.47 3.91 -10.01
CA ILE A 339 -6.83 3.76 -11.43
C ILE A 339 -6.29 4.98 -12.18
N PRO A 340 -5.29 4.85 -13.07
CA PRO A 340 -4.75 5.99 -13.80
C PRO A 340 -5.65 6.41 -14.98
N SER A 341 -5.85 7.72 -15.14
CA SER A 341 -6.45 8.33 -16.34
C SER A 341 -5.45 8.37 -17.51
N GLN A 342 -5.84 9.03 -18.60
CA GLN A 342 -4.94 9.29 -19.73
C GLN A 342 -3.78 10.19 -19.29
N LEU A 343 -2.56 9.71 -19.44
CA LEU A 343 -1.34 10.48 -19.19
C LEU A 343 -0.97 11.32 -20.41
N SER A 344 -0.49 12.54 -20.17
CA SER A 344 0.11 13.38 -21.20
C SER A 344 1.42 12.78 -21.73
N PRO A 345 1.90 13.16 -22.93
CA PRO A 345 3.18 12.68 -23.45
C PRO A 345 4.36 12.94 -22.50
N GLU A 346 4.35 14.07 -21.80
CA GLU A 346 5.38 14.42 -20.80
C GLU A 346 5.30 13.53 -19.56
N GLN A 347 4.09 13.21 -19.10
CA GLN A 347 3.85 12.29 -17.99
C GLN A 347 4.24 10.86 -18.35
N GLN A 348 3.98 10.43 -19.59
CA GLN A 348 4.42 9.13 -20.09
C GLN A 348 5.95 9.06 -20.20
N ALA A 349 6.60 10.11 -20.72
CA ALA A 349 8.06 10.16 -20.84
C ALA A 349 8.78 10.23 -19.48
N SER A 350 8.17 10.88 -18.48
CA SER A 350 8.70 10.91 -17.12
C SER A 350 8.44 9.61 -16.34
N SER A 351 7.49 8.80 -16.79
CA SER A 351 7.23 7.49 -16.22
C SER A 351 8.28 6.49 -16.70
N GLN A 352 8.98 5.85 -15.76
CA GLN A 352 9.96 4.81 -16.09
C GLN A 352 9.31 3.50 -16.54
N LYS A 353 7.96 3.41 -16.51
CA LYS A 353 7.19 2.19 -16.71
C LYS A 353 5.99 2.46 -17.61
N ILE A 354 5.56 1.42 -18.32
CA ILE A 354 4.27 1.43 -19.02
C ILE A 354 3.17 1.36 -17.97
N ILE A 355 2.38 2.43 -17.88
CA ILE A 355 1.22 2.53 -17.00
C ILE A 355 -0.02 2.23 -17.82
N GLU A 356 -0.79 1.24 -17.40
CA GLU A 356 -2.11 0.98 -17.98
C GLU A 356 -3.08 2.11 -17.60
N GLN A 357 -3.79 2.62 -18.61
CA GLN A 357 -4.65 3.81 -18.49
C GLN A 357 -6.12 3.43 -18.74
N TYR A 358 -7.02 4.17 -18.09
CA TYR A 358 -8.46 3.92 -18.04
C TYR A 358 -9.28 5.23 -18.15
N PRO A 359 -9.12 6.01 -19.23
CA PRO A 359 -9.74 7.34 -19.35
C PRO A 359 -11.27 7.34 -19.37
N THR A 360 -11.90 6.38 -20.06
CA THR A 360 -13.36 6.30 -20.11
C THR A 360 -13.94 5.86 -18.76
N LEU A 361 -13.25 4.95 -18.06
CA LEU A 361 -13.62 4.57 -16.70
C LEU A 361 -13.52 5.75 -15.73
N ILE A 362 -12.47 6.57 -15.81
CA ILE A 362 -12.32 7.79 -15.01
C ILE A 362 -13.47 8.76 -15.28
N GLN A 363 -13.78 9.01 -16.56
CA GLN A 363 -14.88 9.90 -16.93
C GLN A 363 -16.22 9.39 -16.38
N GLU A 364 -16.50 8.09 -16.47
CA GLU A 364 -17.73 7.51 -15.93
C GLU A 364 -17.80 7.63 -14.39
N ILE A 365 -16.66 7.54 -13.68
CA ILE A 365 -16.59 7.79 -12.24
C ILE A 365 -16.95 9.25 -11.92
N ILE A 366 -16.44 10.21 -12.70
CA ILE A 366 -16.76 11.65 -12.54
C ILE A 366 -18.26 11.85 -12.74
N ASP A 367 -18.80 11.35 -13.85
CA ASP A 367 -20.21 11.56 -14.24
C ASP A 367 -21.18 10.96 -13.21
N LYS A 368 -20.84 9.81 -12.62
CA LYS A 368 -21.63 9.17 -11.56
C LYS A 368 -21.50 9.83 -10.20
N ASN A 369 -20.48 10.66 -9.98
CA ASN A 369 -20.30 11.42 -8.75
C ASN A 369 -20.77 12.87 -8.84
N LEU A 370 -21.29 13.31 -10.00
CA LEU A 370 -21.98 14.59 -10.13
C LEU A 370 -23.18 14.65 -9.17
N PRO A 371 -23.48 15.82 -8.57
CA PRO A 371 -24.54 15.97 -7.54
C PRO A 371 -25.90 15.39 -7.93
N GLU A 372 -26.26 15.48 -9.20
CA GLU A 372 -27.51 14.98 -9.80
C GLU A 372 -27.57 13.45 -9.90
N ASN A 373 -26.42 12.77 -10.00
CA ASN A 373 -26.31 11.33 -10.26
C ASN A 373 -25.78 10.55 -9.06
N LYS A 374 -25.19 11.27 -8.08
CA LYS A 374 -24.40 10.68 -7.00
C LYS A 374 -25.21 9.67 -6.18
N PRO A 375 -24.78 8.40 -6.14
CA PRO A 375 -25.39 7.42 -5.24
C PRO A 375 -25.27 7.85 -3.78
N ILE A 376 -26.11 7.24 -2.93
CA ILE A 376 -26.06 7.47 -1.49
C ILE A 376 -24.65 7.15 -0.97
N GLN A 377 -24.06 8.10 -0.24
CA GLN A 377 -22.76 7.92 0.39
C GLN A 377 -22.86 6.80 1.43
N VAL A 378 -21.94 5.85 1.37
CA VAL A 378 -21.86 4.77 2.35
C VAL A 378 -21.23 5.32 3.62
N GLU A 379 -21.93 5.16 4.75
CA GLU A 379 -21.39 5.51 6.07
C GLU A 379 -21.15 4.23 6.89
N LYS A 380 -20.04 4.20 7.65
CA LYS A 380 -19.81 3.13 8.63
C LYS A 380 -20.85 3.28 9.75
N GLU A 381 -21.69 2.27 9.95
CA GLU A 381 -22.60 2.24 11.10
C GLU A 381 -21.82 2.37 12.41
N LYS A 382 -22.44 3.02 13.41
CA LYS A 382 -21.87 3.10 14.74
C LYS A 382 -21.74 1.69 15.31
N LYS A 383 -20.55 1.35 15.81
CA LYS A 383 -20.32 0.08 16.48
C LYS A 383 -21.31 -0.10 17.61
N ILE A 384 -22.05 -1.22 17.58
CA ILE A 384 -22.92 -1.63 18.68
C ILE A 384 -22.02 -1.83 19.92
N PRO A 385 -22.35 -1.25 21.08
CA PRO A 385 -21.61 -1.48 22.31
C PRO A 385 -21.52 -2.98 22.59
N ARG A 386 -20.33 -3.46 22.97
CA ARG A 386 -20.20 -4.84 23.44
C ARG A 386 -21.06 -4.98 24.69
N ASP A 387 -21.97 -5.95 24.70
CA ASP A 387 -22.68 -6.36 25.90
C ASP A 387 -21.66 -7.00 26.85
N THR A 388 -21.14 -6.20 27.78
CA THR A 388 -20.21 -6.65 28.81
C THR A 388 -20.89 -7.48 29.90
N ALA A 389 -22.24 -7.50 29.95
CA ALA A 389 -23.00 -8.26 30.93
C ALA A 389 -23.26 -9.71 30.47
N ASN A 390 -23.41 -9.94 29.15
CA ASN A 390 -23.65 -11.27 28.57
C ASN A 390 -22.55 -11.77 27.62
N GLY A 391 -21.40 -11.08 27.59
CA GLY A 391 -20.28 -11.41 26.71
C GLY A 391 -19.71 -12.80 26.97
N PHE A 392 -19.95 -13.72 26.04
CA PHE A 392 -19.41 -15.09 25.92
C PHE A 392 -20.07 -16.24 26.70
N ALA A 393 -21.10 -16.02 27.53
CA ALA A 393 -21.79 -17.15 28.17
C ALA A 393 -22.59 -18.02 27.16
N THR A 394 -22.94 -17.48 26.00
CA THR A 394 -23.82 -18.13 25.00
C THR A 394 -23.13 -18.60 23.73
N LEU A 395 -21.81 -18.39 23.56
CA LEU A 395 -21.10 -18.68 22.29
C LEU A 395 -19.86 -19.58 22.42
N ALA A 396 -19.53 -20.07 23.60
CA ALA A 396 -18.45 -21.05 23.79
C ALA A 396 -18.98 -22.49 23.67
N PHE A 397 -19.09 -23.01 22.44
CA PHE A 397 -19.04 -24.46 22.24
C PHE A 397 -17.61 -24.92 22.54
N ILE A 398 -17.46 -25.68 23.61
CA ILE A 398 -16.23 -26.31 24.06
C ILE A 398 -15.77 -27.30 22.97
N ILE A 399 -14.71 -26.96 22.23
CA ILE A 399 -13.84 -27.97 21.62
C ILE A 399 -12.80 -28.30 22.68
N SER A 400 -13.06 -29.37 23.44
CA SER A 400 -12.05 -30.00 24.28
C SER A 400 -11.35 -31.05 23.42
N TYR A 401 -10.07 -30.82 23.13
CA TYR A 401 -9.17 -31.92 22.79
C TYR A 401 -8.91 -32.70 24.07
N TRP A 402 -9.42 -33.93 24.13
CA TRP A 402 -8.91 -34.95 25.04
C TRP A 402 -7.69 -35.59 24.39
N THR A 403 -6.58 -35.54 25.14
CA THR A 403 -5.32 -36.32 25.07
C THR A 403 -4.99 -37.10 23.81
#